data_AF-A0A7V1BSE9-F1
#
_entry.id   AF-A0A7V1BSE9-F1
#
_cell.length_a   1.000
_cell.length_b   1.000
_cell.length_c   1.000
_cell.angle_alpha   90.00
_cell.angle_beta   90.00
_cell.angle_gamma   90.00
#
_symmetry.space_group_name_H-M   'P 1'
#
loop_
_entity.id
_entity.type
_entity.pdbx_description
1 polymer ?
#
loop_
_entity_poly.entity_id
_entity_poly.type
_entity_poly.pdbx_seq_one_letter_code
_entity_poly.pdbx_strand_id
1 'polypeptide(L)'
;MLHKTSKLVLTLAITLLIATGLSFAQEHNSNDQKKGEMKEHMSGQKNMDHKMMDSTKTGTMKMNKSIVRLGVIDLEAIDKNGDGKVFQDVMDWNVISDEPAECPRCGMKLKEVTLGKAKFNLIKNGFEVK
;
A
#
# COMPACT_ATOMS: atom_id res chain seq x y z
N MET A 1 -29.71 -41.82 -27.46
CA MET A 1 -30.24 -40.47 -27.12
C MET A 1 -29.87 -40.05 -25.69
N LEU A 2 -28.58 -40.12 -25.28
CA LEU A 2 -28.21 -39.90 -23.87
C LEU A 2 -27.05 -38.92 -23.62
N HIS A 3 -26.65 -38.13 -24.63
CA HIS A 3 -25.53 -37.17 -24.49
C HIS A 3 -25.92 -35.71 -24.77
N LYS A 4 -27.21 -35.45 -25.07
CA LYS A 4 -27.70 -34.11 -25.44
C LYS A 4 -28.38 -33.36 -24.28
N THR A 5 -28.76 -34.07 -23.22
CA THR A 5 -29.46 -33.50 -22.05
C THR A 5 -28.51 -32.97 -20.96
N SER A 6 -27.27 -33.44 -20.90
CA SER A 6 -26.29 -33.04 -19.87
C SER A 6 -25.85 -31.57 -19.98
N LYS A 7 -25.70 -31.05 -21.20
CA LYS A 7 -25.32 -29.63 -21.42
C LYS A 7 -26.43 -28.64 -21.09
N LEU A 8 -27.70 -29.06 -21.17
CA LEU A 8 -28.87 -28.21 -20.94
C LEU A 8 -29.17 -28.05 -19.44
N VAL A 9 -28.93 -29.09 -18.64
CA VAL A 9 -29.12 -29.05 -17.17
C VAL A 9 -28.03 -28.22 -16.49
N LEU A 10 -26.81 -28.21 -17.04
CA LEU A 10 -25.68 -27.48 -16.45
C LEU A 10 -25.80 -25.94 -16.61
N THR A 11 -26.44 -25.46 -17.69
CA THR A 11 -26.63 -24.02 -17.91
C THR A 11 -27.75 -23.41 -17.06
N LEU A 12 -28.71 -24.21 -16.60
CA LEU A 12 -29.83 -23.75 -15.77
C LEU A 12 -29.48 -23.59 -14.28
N ALA A 13 -28.39 -24.20 -13.81
CA ALA A 13 -27.95 -24.08 -12.41
C ALA A 13 -27.20 -22.76 -12.12
N ILE A 14 -26.67 -22.08 -13.14
CA ILE A 14 -25.77 -20.93 -12.96
C ILE A 14 -26.53 -19.59 -12.88
N THR A 15 -27.78 -19.53 -13.33
CA THR A 15 -28.60 -18.29 -13.29
C THR A 15 -29.43 -18.12 -12.02
N LEU A 16 -29.30 -19.02 -11.03
CA LEU A 16 -30.10 -19.00 -9.79
C LEU A 16 -29.31 -18.60 -8.52
N LEU A 17 -28.23 -17.82 -8.66
CA LEU A 17 -27.41 -17.32 -7.55
C LEU A 17 -27.32 -15.77 -7.52
N ILE A 18 -28.40 -15.08 -7.91
CA ILE A 18 -28.52 -13.62 -7.74
C ILE A 18 -29.80 -13.32 -6.95
N ALA A 19 -29.88 -13.84 -5.72
CA ALA A 19 -30.95 -13.49 -4.79
C ALA A 19 -30.52 -13.73 -3.33
N THR A 20 -29.47 -13.04 -2.88
CA THR A 20 -29.28 -12.78 -1.45
C THR A 20 -29.03 -11.29 -1.28
N GLY A 21 -30.12 -10.55 -1.08
CA GLY A 21 -30.07 -9.17 -0.65
C GLY A 21 -29.38 -9.09 0.71
N LEU A 22 -28.30 -8.32 0.78
CA LEU A 22 -27.67 -7.94 2.04
C LEU A 22 -28.57 -6.90 2.71
N SER A 23 -29.34 -7.32 3.71
CA SER A 23 -29.91 -6.45 4.72
C SER A 23 -28.77 -5.91 5.58
N PHE A 24 -28.50 -4.60 5.54
CA PHE A 24 -27.76 -3.93 6.60
C PHE A 24 -28.75 -3.22 7.50
N ALA A 25 -28.91 -3.80 8.69
CA ALA A 25 -29.59 -3.21 9.83
C ALA A 25 -28.74 -2.08 10.45
N GLN A 26 -29.44 -1.20 11.13
CA GLN A 26 -29.02 0.05 11.78
C GLN A 26 -28.24 -0.24 13.08
N GLU A 27 -27.20 0.55 13.40
CA GLU A 27 -26.71 0.67 14.78
C GLU A 27 -26.30 2.12 15.08
N HIS A 28 -26.85 2.63 16.18
CA HIS A 28 -26.45 3.85 16.89
C HIS A 28 -24.98 3.76 17.37
N ASN A 29 -24.31 4.89 17.59
CA ASN A 29 -23.98 5.44 18.93
C ASN A 29 -22.91 6.54 18.81
N SER A 30 -23.29 7.72 19.30
CA SER A 30 -22.53 8.81 19.93
C SER A 30 -21.11 9.15 19.46
N ASN A 31 -20.93 10.43 19.11
CA ASN A 31 -19.90 11.18 19.83
C ASN A 31 -20.32 12.64 20.02
N ASP A 32 -20.47 12.99 21.30
CA ASP A 32 -20.64 14.34 21.82
C ASP A 32 -19.52 15.25 21.32
N GLN A 33 -19.90 16.42 20.80
CA GLN A 33 -18.96 17.49 20.52
C GLN A 33 -19.47 18.77 21.16
N LYS A 34 -19.11 19.00 22.43
CA LYS A 34 -19.12 20.33 23.01
C LYS A 34 -18.00 20.55 24.04
N LYS A 35 -17.07 21.40 23.61
CA LYS A 35 -16.32 22.43 24.36
C LYS A 35 -15.84 22.08 25.78
N GLY A 36 -14.53 21.88 25.89
CA GLY A 36 -13.73 22.21 27.06
C GLY A 36 -12.52 23.03 26.61
N GLU A 37 -12.36 24.21 27.18
CA GLU A 37 -11.33 25.22 26.89
C GLU A 37 -9.94 24.73 27.28
N MET A 38 -8.92 24.97 26.43
CA MET A 38 -7.53 24.94 26.87
C MET A 38 -6.89 26.30 26.62
N LYS A 39 -6.54 26.97 27.73
CA LYS A 39 -5.92 28.29 27.78
C LYS A 39 -4.47 28.25 27.32
N GLU A 40 -4.05 29.39 26.78
CA GLU A 40 -2.72 29.76 26.31
C GLU A 40 -1.55 29.31 27.20
N HIS A 41 -0.47 28.88 26.57
CA HIS A 41 0.89 29.13 27.05
C HIS A 41 1.78 29.53 25.86
N MET A 42 1.91 30.84 25.63
CA MET A 42 2.95 31.45 24.80
C MET A 42 4.19 31.71 25.67
N SER A 43 5.32 31.08 25.36
CA SER A 43 6.66 31.67 25.48
C SER A 43 7.73 30.63 25.15
N GLY A 44 8.64 30.98 24.23
CA GLY A 44 9.86 30.20 24.01
C GLY A 44 10.35 30.16 22.58
N GLN A 45 10.64 31.32 21.99
CA GLN A 45 11.47 31.43 20.80
C GLN A 45 12.84 30.80 21.06
N LYS A 46 13.14 29.66 20.44
CA LYS A 46 14.49 29.13 20.32
C LYS A 46 14.85 29.04 18.85
N ASN A 47 15.80 29.87 18.46
CA ASN A 47 16.49 29.82 17.18
C ASN A 47 17.04 28.41 16.96
N MET A 48 16.61 27.76 15.87
CA MET A 48 17.21 26.52 15.40
C MET A 48 18.01 26.88 14.15
N ASP A 49 19.31 27.13 14.33
CA ASP A 49 20.25 27.27 13.23
C ASP A 49 20.36 25.92 12.51
N HIS A 50 19.69 25.80 11.36
CA HIS A 50 19.81 24.63 10.49
C HIS A 50 21.17 24.65 9.79
N LYS A 51 22.20 24.08 10.43
CA LYS A 51 23.35 23.56 9.70
C LYS A 51 22.87 22.37 8.86
N MET A 52 22.80 22.55 7.55
CA MET A 52 22.68 21.44 6.62
C MET A 52 23.91 20.55 6.76
N MET A 53 23.73 19.38 7.36
CA MET A 53 24.73 18.32 7.34
C MET A 53 24.50 17.52 6.06
N ASP A 54 25.17 17.93 4.98
CA ASP A 54 25.45 17.04 3.85
C ASP A 54 26.13 15.79 4.41
N SER A 55 25.36 14.70 4.41
CA SER A 55 25.80 13.39 4.84
C SER A 55 25.86 12.50 3.62
N THR A 56 26.82 12.77 2.74
CA THR A 56 27.54 11.70 2.04
C THR A 56 28.30 10.88 3.09
N LYS A 57 27.57 10.12 3.91
CA LYS A 57 28.13 9.20 4.88
C LYS A 57 27.88 7.79 4.35
N THR A 58 28.87 7.33 3.60
CA THR A 58 29.15 5.94 3.28
C THR A 58 29.37 5.18 4.58
N GLY A 59 28.28 4.87 5.28
CA GLY A 59 28.23 4.00 6.43
C GLY A 59 27.73 2.66 5.96
N THR A 60 28.60 1.66 5.96
CA THR A 60 28.28 0.24 5.81
C THR A 60 27.36 -0.19 6.95
N MET A 61 26.07 0.11 6.84
CA MET A 61 25.06 -0.38 7.76
C MET A 61 24.56 -1.70 7.23
N LYS A 62 24.79 -2.75 8.03
CA LYS A 62 24.08 -4.03 8.13
C LYS A 62 23.33 -4.43 6.86
N MET A 63 23.80 -5.44 6.15
CA MET A 63 23.24 -5.97 4.90
C MET A 63 21.79 -6.47 5.06
N ASN A 64 20.86 -5.54 5.20
CA ASN A 64 19.44 -5.74 4.98
C ASN A 64 19.24 -5.67 3.47
N LYS A 65 18.58 -6.69 2.93
CA LYS A 65 18.15 -6.79 1.53
C LYS A 65 17.35 -5.52 1.21
N SER A 66 18.00 -4.50 0.65
CA SER A 66 17.42 -3.16 0.57
C SER A 66 16.18 -3.19 -0.31
N ILE A 67 15.02 -2.95 0.30
CA ILE A 67 13.76 -2.77 -0.42
C ILE A 67 13.65 -1.39 -1.09
N VAL A 68 14.63 -0.51 -0.84
CA VAL A 68 14.79 0.77 -1.55
C VAL A 68 15.39 0.49 -2.93
N ARG A 69 14.61 0.75 -3.98
CA ARG A 69 14.98 0.53 -5.39
C ARG A 69 15.61 1.78 -5.99
N LEU A 70 16.64 1.61 -6.80
CA LEU A 70 17.40 2.69 -7.43
C LEU A 70 17.52 2.40 -8.93
N GLY A 71 17.60 3.47 -9.74
CA GLY A 71 17.66 3.35 -11.19
C GLY A 71 16.36 2.81 -11.79
N VAL A 72 16.49 2.00 -12.84
CA VAL A 72 15.35 1.35 -13.51
C VAL A 72 14.79 0.24 -12.63
N ILE A 73 13.53 0.37 -12.24
CA ILE A 73 12.85 -0.56 -11.34
C ILE A 73 12.21 -1.67 -12.16
N ASP A 74 12.59 -2.91 -11.86
CA ASP A 74 12.05 -4.13 -12.47
C ASP A 74 11.00 -4.72 -11.54
N LEU A 75 9.71 -4.48 -11.83
CA LEU A 75 8.63 -4.95 -10.95
C LEU A 75 8.45 -6.47 -11.00
N GLU A 76 8.65 -7.07 -12.17
CA GLU A 76 8.54 -8.52 -12.35
C GLU A 76 9.66 -9.26 -11.59
N ALA A 77 10.87 -8.72 -11.57
CA ALA A 77 11.96 -9.29 -10.77
C ALA A 77 11.77 -9.12 -9.25
N ILE A 78 10.88 -8.20 -8.83
CA ILE A 78 10.54 -8.01 -7.42
C ILE A 78 9.48 -9.01 -6.98
N ASP A 79 8.46 -9.25 -7.79
CA ASP A 79 7.40 -10.25 -7.59
C ASP A 79 7.94 -11.68 -7.77
N LYS A 80 8.58 -12.22 -6.72
CA LYS A 80 9.21 -13.54 -6.78
C LYS A 80 8.21 -14.66 -6.59
N ASN A 81 7.10 -14.37 -5.92
CA ASN A 81 6.04 -15.34 -5.70
C ASN A 81 5.11 -15.47 -6.93
N GLY A 82 5.14 -14.51 -7.86
CA GLY A 82 4.43 -14.51 -9.13
C GLY A 82 2.93 -14.23 -8.99
N ASP A 83 2.49 -13.57 -7.93
CA ASP A 83 1.08 -13.30 -7.65
C ASP A 83 0.54 -12.02 -8.31
N GLY A 84 1.41 -11.26 -8.99
CA GLY A 84 1.06 -10.00 -9.65
C GLY A 84 0.91 -8.83 -8.69
N LYS A 85 1.49 -8.92 -7.47
CA LYS A 85 1.42 -7.90 -6.43
C LYS A 85 2.80 -7.65 -5.82
N VAL A 86 2.91 -6.49 -5.17
CA VAL A 86 4.05 -6.09 -4.35
C VAL A 86 3.57 -5.24 -3.19
N PHE A 87 4.38 -5.17 -2.14
CA PHE A 87 4.21 -4.24 -1.03
C PHE A 87 4.97 -2.96 -1.31
N GLN A 88 4.28 -1.81 -1.30
CA GLN A 88 4.85 -0.49 -1.64
C GLN A 88 4.52 0.55 -0.56
N ASP A 89 5.47 1.45 -0.29
CA ASP A 89 5.26 2.60 0.58
C ASP A 89 4.45 3.70 -0.14
N VAL A 90 3.57 4.41 0.58
CA VAL A 90 2.69 5.45 0.01
C VAL A 90 3.30 6.86 0.00
N MET A 91 4.43 7.03 0.67
CA MET A 91 5.22 8.27 0.76
C MET A 91 6.55 8.15 0.03
N ASP A 92 7.16 6.96 0.03
CA ASP A 92 8.44 6.64 -0.61
C ASP A 92 8.26 5.59 -1.72
N TRP A 93 7.80 6.00 -2.89
CA TRP A 93 7.35 5.07 -3.96
C TRP A 93 8.38 4.06 -4.44
N ASN A 94 9.68 4.34 -4.28
CA ASN A 94 10.74 3.41 -4.62
C ASN A 94 11.07 2.38 -3.52
N VAL A 95 10.31 2.36 -2.43
CA VAL A 95 10.39 1.34 -1.37
C VAL A 95 9.39 0.25 -1.71
N ILE A 96 9.89 -0.89 -2.23
CA ILE A 96 9.08 -1.98 -2.78
C ILE A 96 9.64 -3.34 -2.34
N SER A 97 8.77 -4.21 -1.86
CA SER A 97 9.06 -5.57 -1.41
C SER A 97 8.07 -6.58 -2.00
N ASP A 98 8.51 -7.82 -2.15
CA ASP A 98 7.65 -8.97 -2.48
C ASP A 98 6.81 -9.42 -1.27
N GLU A 99 7.39 -9.27 -0.08
CA GLU A 99 6.82 -9.70 1.20
C GLU A 99 6.40 -8.49 2.05
N PRO A 100 5.47 -8.66 3.01
CA PRO A 100 5.14 -7.63 3.99
C PRO A 100 6.39 -7.11 4.70
N ALA A 101 6.60 -5.80 4.67
CA ALA A 101 7.76 -5.15 5.29
C ALA A 101 7.39 -3.79 5.86
N GLU A 102 8.32 -3.19 6.60
CA GLU A 102 8.26 -1.81 7.08
C GLU A 102 9.23 -0.95 6.28
N CYS A 103 8.81 0.28 5.96
CA CYS A 103 9.65 1.22 5.26
C CYS A 103 10.83 1.63 6.15
N PRO A 104 12.09 1.53 5.66
CA PRO A 104 13.27 1.84 6.46
C PRO A 104 13.44 3.35 6.74
N ARG A 105 12.65 4.21 6.09
CA ARG A 105 12.70 5.66 6.25
C ARG A 105 11.71 6.17 7.30
N CYS A 106 10.47 5.68 7.27
CA CYS A 106 9.39 6.16 8.11
C CYS A 106 8.85 5.13 9.13
N GLY A 107 9.23 3.86 9.01
CA GLY A 107 8.78 2.77 9.88
C GLY A 107 7.34 2.29 9.64
N MET A 108 6.62 2.85 8.66
CA MET A 108 5.27 2.41 8.34
C MET A 108 5.28 1.08 7.58
N LYS A 109 4.24 0.27 7.78
CA LYS A 109 4.02 -0.94 6.99
C LYS A 109 3.71 -0.58 5.53
N LEU A 110 4.35 -1.28 4.62
CA LEU A 110 4.07 -1.17 3.20
C LEU A 110 2.66 -1.68 2.88
N LYS A 111 2.03 -1.12 1.85
CA LYS A 111 0.69 -1.54 1.39
C LYS A 111 0.81 -2.48 0.21
N GLU A 112 0.05 -3.57 0.22
CA GLU A 112 -0.08 -4.45 -0.94
C GLU A 112 -0.79 -3.72 -2.09
N VAL A 113 -0.18 -3.77 -3.28
CA VAL A 113 -0.70 -3.19 -4.52
C VAL A 113 -0.40 -4.13 -5.68
N THR A 114 -1.21 -4.07 -6.74
CA THR A 114 -0.91 -4.81 -7.97
C THR A 114 0.31 -4.23 -8.69
N LEU A 115 1.00 -5.02 -9.53
CA LEU A 115 2.11 -4.52 -10.35
C LEU A 115 1.70 -3.32 -11.21
N GLY A 116 0.49 -3.36 -11.78
CA GLY A 116 -0.04 -2.24 -12.57
C GLY A 116 -0.19 -0.95 -11.75
N LYS A 117 -0.65 -1.07 -10.49
CA LYS A 117 -0.76 0.09 -9.58
C LYS A 117 0.62 0.57 -9.13
N ALA A 118 1.53 -0.33 -8.82
CA ALA A 118 2.92 0.01 -8.47
C ALA A 118 3.61 0.74 -9.62
N LYS A 119 3.50 0.25 -10.85
CA LYS A 119 4.02 0.88 -12.07
C LYS A 119 3.46 2.28 -12.26
N PHE A 120 2.14 2.44 -12.12
CA PHE A 120 1.51 3.75 -12.19
C PHE A 120 2.06 4.71 -11.13
N ASN A 121 2.18 4.25 -9.87
CA ASN A 121 2.71 5.07 -8.78
C ASN A 121 4.17 5.48 -9.04
N LEU A 122 5.00 4.58 -9.55
CA LEU A 122 6.40 4.86 -9.88
C LEU A 122 6.53 5.91 -10.98
N ILE A 123 5.87 5.70 -12.12
CA ILE A 123 5.93 6.60 -13.27
C ILE A 123 5.39 7.99 -12.90
N LYS A 124 4.27 8.04 -12.18
CA LYS A 124 3.66 9.30 -11.71
C LYS A 124 4.61 10.11 -10.83
N ASN A 125 5.56 9.47 -10.15
CA ASN A 125 6.50 10.11 -9.24
C ASN A 125 7.94 10.15 -9.78
N GLY A 126 8.13 10.00 -11.09
CA GLY A 126 9.41 10.24 -11.75
C GLY A 126 10.41 9.08 -11.69
N PHE A 127 9.96 7.86 -11.38
CA PHE A 127 10.80 6.67 -11.43
C PHE A 127 10.70 5.96 -12.78
N GLU A 128 11.83 5.44 -13.25
CA GLU A 128 11.90 4.61 -14.45
C GLU A 128 11.53 3.16 -14.09
N VAL A 129 10.71 2.53 -14.93
CA VAL A 129 10.23 1.15 -14.75
C VAL A 129 10.41 0.40 -16.05
N LYS A 130 10.94 -0.82 -15.99
CA LYS A 130 10.95 -1.75 -17.13
C LYS A 130 9.92 -2.85 -16.90
#